data_AF-A0A8H4LQW8-F1
#
_entry.id   AF-A0A8H4LQW8-F1
#
_cell.length_a   1.000
_cell.length_b   1.000
_cell.length_c   1.000
_cell.angle_alpha   90.00
_cell.angle_beta   90.00
_cell.angle_gamma   90.00
#
_symmetry.space_group_name_H-M   'P 1'
#
loop_
_entity.id
_entity.type
_entity.pdbx_description
1 polymer ?
#
loop_
_entity_poly.entity_id
_entity_poly.type
_entity_poly.pdbx_seq_one_letter_code
_entity_poly.pdbx_strand_id
1 'polypeptide(L)'
;MWAIADVPIVPRNHALVICGFLFTSLSTFCVCLRIFARTFLVYTIGLDDFIVVASMLGSIAFLTGTVSQIKYGLGDAVRLEVLQQFLQSLLATVIAYSFTQITVKISIVVQYRRILISKGAQRLFNWLLTWLSVYGLFCVLSSIITCWPIAKYWNDSIPGGCIDRSILHYVLASVNIINDILVLIAPWPFLNKLLLGRKAKMALIGVFGCGIFVCIVTMVRLHSLYVNNSAPIDQQPVKGVDIALWSGLEINVAIMCASVSTLRLLFTWMFHSLASTFANSYVSRKSDRRKSNLQLLSNPNGNVVDPTNHRRSKMIHVRRSIEMETLNQEDDDSDRNLIICQGSSTEARPAQKVDNQEM
;
A
#
# COMPACT_ATOMS: atom_id res chain seq x y z
N MET A 1 40.38 -2.58 -11.23
CA MET A 1 39.73 -1.93 -10.08
C MET A 1 38.36 -1.46 -10.54
N TRP A 2 37.30 -1.80 -9.79
CA TRP A 2 35.95 -1.25 -10.04
C TRP A 2 35.88 0.14 -9.39
N ALA A 3 35.41 1.13 -10.15
CA ALA A 3 35.25 2.50 -9.67
C ALA A 3 33.91 3.06 -10.14
N ILE A 4 33.29 3.87 -9.29
CA ILE A 4 32.10 4.66 -9.62
C ILE A 4 32.45 6.13 -9.38
N ALA A 5 32.35 6.95 -10.42
CA ALA A 5 32.66 8.38 -10.36
C ALA A 5 34.03 8.66 -9.68
N ASP A 6 35.07 7.95 -10.14
CA ASP A 6 36.46 8.03 -9.65
C ASP A 6 36.69 7.58 -8.19
N VAL A 7 35.69 6.93 -7.57
CA VAL A 7 35.83 6.34 -6.23
C VAL A 7 36.22 4.86 -6.35
N PRO A 8 37.39 4.43 -5.85
CA PRO A 8 37.78 3.02 -5.86
C PRO A 8 36.91 2.23 -4.87
N ILE A 9 36.37 1.09 -5.33
CA ILE A 9 35.45 0.27 -4.52
C ILE A 9 36.19 -0.98 -4.04
N VAL A 10 36.20 -1.17 -2.72
CA VAL A 10 36.73 -2.36 -2.07
C VAL A 10 35.79 -3.55 -2.34
N PRO A 11 36.30 -4.79 -2.55
CA PRO A 11 35.46 -5.95 -2.87
C PRO A 11 34.28 -6.17 -1.92
N ARG A 12 34.42 -5.81 -0.63
CA ARG A 12 33.35 -5.90 0.37
C ARG A 12 32.13 -5.03 0.02
N ASN A 13 32.33 -3.92 -0.68
CA ASN A 13 31.27 -2.97 -1.05
C ASN A 13 30.58 -3.32 -2.37
N HIS A 14 31.07 -4.31 -3.13
CA HIS A 14 30.46 -4.66 -4.42
C HIS A 14 28.98 -5.02 -4.29
N ALA A 15 28.63 -5.85 -3.30
CA ALA A 15 27.24 -6.23 -3.04
C ALA A 15 26.39 -5.03 -2.64
N LEU A 16 26.89 -4.16 -1.75
CA LEU A 16 26.22 -2.94 -1.31
C LEU A 16 25.86 -2.03 -2.50
N VAL A 17 26.83 -1.79 -3.38
CA VAL A 17 26.66 -0.93 -4.54
C VAL A 17 25.70 -1.55 -5.54
N ILE A 18 25.92 -2.80 -5.94
CA ILE A 18 25.10 -3.49 -6.94
C ILE A 18 23.64 -3.55 -6.47
N CYS A 19 23.41 -4.04 -5.24
CA CYS A 19 22.06 -4.11 -4.67
C CYS A 19 21.47 -2.70 -4.49
N GLY A 20 22.24 -1.73 -4.00
CA GLY A 20 21.79 -0.35 -3.81
C GLY A 20 21.24 0.26 -5.09
N PHE A 21 22.00 0.21 -6.20
CA PHE A 21 21.54 0.74 -7.49
C PHE A 21 20.38 -0.06 -8.08
N LEU A 22 20.42 -1.39 -8.03
CA LEU A 22 19.36 -2.24 -8.58
C LEU A 22 18.02 -2.03 -7.88
N PHE A 23 17.99 -2.12 -6.54
CA PHE A 23 16.75 -1.98 -5.77
C PHE A 23 16.22 -0.55 -5.80
N THR A 24 17.09 0.47 -5.79
CA THR A 24 16.65 1.87 -5.92
C THR A 24 16.06 2.12 -7.31
N SER A 25 16.67 1.60 -8.37
CA SER A 25 16.14 1.73 -9.74
C SER A 25 14.80 1.03 -9.90
N LEU A 26 14.68 -0.19 -9.37
CA LEU A 26 13.43 -0.96 -9.41
C LEU A 26 12.33 -0.28 -8.61
N SER A 27 12.65 0.22 -7.42
CA SER A 27 11.74 1.01 -6.59
C SER A 27 11.26 2.28 -7.30
N THR A 28 12.18 3.03 -7.92
CA THR A 28 11.87 4.20 -8.74
C THR A 28 10.88 3.84 -9.85
N PHE A 29 11.16 2.76 -10.58
CA PHE A 29 10.30 2.29 -11.65
C PHE A 29 8.90 1.93 -11.14
N CYS A 30 8.79 1.22 -10.01
CA CYS A 30 7.50 0.90 -9.38
C CYS A 30 6.71 2.15 -8.96
N VAL A 31 7.38 3.17 -8.40
CA VAL A 31 6.76 4.44 -8.02
C VAL A 31 6.29 5.22 -9.24
N CYS A 32 7.12 5.30 -10.29
CA CYS A 32 6.72 5.91 -11.57
C CYS A 32 5.50 5.22 -12.16
N LEU A 33 5.46 3.89 -12.17
CA LEU A 33 4.33 3.12 -12.65
C LEU A 33 3.06 3.38 -11.82
N ARG A 34 3.19 3.47 -10.49
CA ARG A 34 2.10 3.82 -9.59
C ARG A 34 1.53 5.20 -9.92
N ILE A 35 2.39 6.21 -10.05
CA ILE A 35 1.97 7.59 -10.36
C ILE A 35 1.31 7.63 -11.73
N PHE A 36 1.92 6.99 -12.74
CA PHE A 36 1.35 6.88 -14.07
C PHE A 36 -0.05 6.26 -14.06
N ALA A 37 -0.21 5.13 -13.38
CA ALA A 37 -1.51 4.46 -13.25
C ALA A 37 -2.56 5.37 -12.59
N ARG A 38 -2.18 6.12 -11.55
CA ARG A 38 -3.13 6.96 -10.81
C ARG A 38 -3.50 8.25 -11.51
N THR A 39 -2.55 8.87 -12.21
CA THR A 39 -2.77 10.10 -12.95
C THR A 39 -3.53 9.82 -14.24
N PHE A 40 -3.15 8.78 -15.00
CA PHE A 40 -3.67 8.55 -16.34
C PHE A 40 -4.74 7.45 -16.47
N LEU A 41 -4.76 6.44 -15.58
CA LEU A 41 -5.78 5.36 -15.67
C LEU A 41 -6.96 5.62 -14.73
N VAL A 42 -6.69 6.13 -13.52
CA VAL A 42 -7.70 6.27 -12.45
C VAL A 42 -8.14 7.71 -12.25
N TYR A 43 -7.38 8.68 -12.75
CA TYR A 43 -7.61 10.13 -12.60
C TYR A 43 -7.88 10.56 -11.15
N THR A 44 -7.27 9.86 -10.18
CA THR A 44 -7.49 10.15 -8.75
C THR A 44 -6.18 10.06 -7.97
N ILE A 45 -5.55 11.21 -7.79
CA ILE A 45 -4.34 11.37 -6.97
C ILE A 45 -4.73 11.40 -5.49
N GLY A 46 -3.96 10.73 -4.64
CA GLY A 46 -4.12 10.75 -3.18
C GLY A 46 -2.93 11.35 -2.47
N LEU A 47 -3.12 11.74 -1.21
CA LEU A 47 -2.02 12.15 -0.32
C LEU A 47 -0.95 11.07 -0.22
N ASP A 48 -1.34 9.79 -0.28
CA ASP A 48 -0.43 8.65 -0.24
C ASP A 48 0.58 8.63 -1.39
N ASP A 49 0.25 9.22 -2.55
CA ASP A 49 1.15 9.31 -3.70
C ASP A 49 2.25 10.36 -3.51
N PHE A 50 1.92 11.51 -2.92
CA PHE A 50 2.94 12.51 -2.56
C PHE A 50 3.87 11.99 -1.48
N ILE A 51 3.32 11.27 -0.50
CA ILE A 51 4.09 10.68 0.59
C ILE A 51 5.04 9.58 0.04
N VAL A 52 4.59 8.73 -0.89
CA VAL A 52 5.51 7.72 -1.47
C VAL A 52 6.62 8.38 -2.30
N VAL A 53 6.35 9.48 -3.01
CA VAL A 53 7.39 10.26 -3.69
C VAL A 53 8.40 10.83 -2.69
N ALA A 54 7.94 11.37 -1.56
CA ALA A 54 8.84 11.81 -0.50
C ALA A 54 9.70 10.67 0.04
N SER A 55 9.14 9.47 0.21
CA SER A 55 9.94 8.29 0.60
C SER A 55 10.97 7.90 -0.46
N MET A 56 10.64 8.04 -1.74
CA MET A 56 11.58 7.79 -2.85
C MET A 56 12.76 8.78 -2.82
N LEU A 57 12.50 10.06 -2.58
CA LEU A 57 13.54 11.07 -2.40
C LEU A 57 14.46 10.74 -1.22
N GLY A 58 13.88 10.27 -0.11
CA GLY A 58 14.64 9.77 1.04
C GLY A 58 15.52 8.56 0.69
N SER A 59 15.03 7.62 -0.11
CA SER A 59 15.83 6.47 -0.58
C SER A 59 17.00 6.89 -1.47
N ILE A 60 16.79 7.88 -2.36
CA ILE A 60 17.88 8.46 -3.17
C ILE A 60 18.90 9.18 -2.29
N ALA A 61 18.45 9.93 -1.28
CA ALA A 61 19.33 10.57 -0.31
C ALA A 61 20.14 9.52 0.50
N PHE A 62 19.53 8.39 0.84
CA PHE A 62 20.22 7.28 1.49
C PHE A 62 21.30 6.67 0.59
N LEU A 63 20.99 6.41 -0.69
CA LEU A 63 21.94 5.85 -1.65
C LEU A 63 23.13 6.80 -1.86
N THR A 64 22.87 8.09 -2.08
CA THR A 64 23.94 9.09 -2.28
C THR A 64 24.81 9.28 -1.03
N GLY A 65 24.21 9.27 0.16
CA GLY A 65 24.95 9.27 1.41
C GLY A 65 25.80 8.01 1.59
N THR A 66 25.29 6.84 1.20
CA THR A 66 26.03 5.57 1.26
C THR A 66 27.22 5.56 0.30
N VAL A 67 27.05 6.06 -0.93
CA VAL A 67 28.17 6.23 -1.89
C VAL A 67 29.23 7.19 -1.32
N SER A 68 28.79 8.25 -0.65
CA SER A 68 29.71 9.19 0.04
C SER A 68 30.47 8.51 1.18
N GLN A 69 29.83 7.64 1.96
CA GLN A 69 30.51 6.85 3.00
C GLN A 69 31.56 5.91 2.41
N ILE A 70 31.26 5.24 1.29
CA ILE A 70 32.23 4.37 0.59
C ILE A 70 33.47 5.19 0.20
N LYS A 71 33.28 6.41 -0.30
CA LYS A 71 34.39 7.32 -0.64
C LYS A 71 35.28 7.65 0.56
N TYR A 72 34.70 7.76 1.76
CA TYR A 72 35.43 8.11 2.98
C TYR A 72 35.90 6.90 3.80
N GLY A 73 35.76 5.67 3.28
CA GLY A 73 36.35 4.47 3.89
C GLY A 73 35.36 3.45 4.47
N LEU A 74 34.06 3.51 4.13
CA LEU A 74 33.15 2.41 4.47
C LEU A 74 33.64 1.11 3.82
N GLY A 75 33.74 0.02 4.58
CA GLY A 75 34.26 -1.26 4.08
C GLY A 75 35.78 -1.43 4.15
N ASP A 76 36.52 -0.44 4.66
CA ASP A 76 37.97 -0.47 4.89
C ASP A 76 38.36 0.34 6.14
N ALA A 77 39.65 0.48 6.44
CA ALA A 77 40.13 1.34 7.51
C ALA A 77 39.89 2.83 7.20
N VAL A 78 39.04 3.49 7.99
CA VAL A 78 38.77 4.93 7.86
C VAL A 78 40.01 5.73 8.30
N ARG A 79 40.59 6.51 7.39
CA ARG A 79 41.72 7.41 7.71
C ARG A 79 41.26 8.58 8.58
N LEU A 80 42.07 8.95 9.56
CA LEU A 80 41.78 10.04 10.50
C LEU A 80 41.45 11.38 9.80
N GLU A 81 42.12 11.67 8.69
CA GLU A 81 41.93 12.90 7.90
C GLU A 81 40.52 13.05 7.31
N VAL A 82 39.88 11.92 6.95
CA VAL A 82 38.55 11.90 6.33
C VAL A 82 37.45 11.47 7.31
N LEU A 83 37.80 11.19 8.57
CA LEU A 83 36.89 10.70 9.60
C LEU A 83 35.71 11.65 9.82
N GLN A 84 35.95 12.96 9.82
CA GLN A 84 34.89 13.96 9.97
C GLN A 84 33.86 13.88 8.82
N GLN A 85 34.33 13.72 7.59
CA GLN A 85 33.47 13.63 6.39
C GLN A 85 32.70 12.31 6.38
N PHE A 86 33.34 11.22 6.84
CA PHE A 86 32.68 9.93 7.05
C PHE A 86 31.54 10.05 8.07
N LEU A 87 31.80 10.66 9.24
CA LEU A 87 30.79 10.83 10.30
C LEU A 87 29.64 11.75 9.86
N GLN A 88 29.92 12.82 9.11
CA GLN A 88 28.88 13.66 8.53
C GLN A 88 27.99 12.89 7.53
N SER A 89 28.62 12.04 6.71
CA SER A 89 27.91 11.16 5.77
C SER A 89 27.10 10.08 6.52
N LEU A 90 27.63 9.55 7.63
CA LEU A 90 26.93 8.66 8.56
C LEU A 90 25.63 9.29 9.08
N LEU A 91 25.74 10.48 9.66
CA LEU A 91 24.59 11.21 10.17
C LEU A 91 23.54 11.45 9.08
N ALA A 92 23.97 11.88 7.89
CA ALA A 92 23.07 12.11 6.76
C ALA A 92 22.31 10.84 6.34
N THR A 93 22.99 9.68 6.26
CA THR A 93 22.31 8.41 5.93
C THR A 93 21.33 7.96 7.00
N VAL A 94 21.63 8.15 8.29
CA VAL A 94 20.73 7.77 9.39
C VAL A 94 19.45 8.60 9.36
N ILE A 95 19.58 9.90 9.08
CA ILE A 95 18.42 10.80 8.92
C ILE A 95 17.60 10.40 7.69
N ALA A 96 18.24 10.18 6.53
CA ALA A 96 17.57 9.78 5.30
C ALA A 96 16.85 8.43 5.44
N TYR A 97 17.49 7.45 6.09
CA TYR A 97 16.89 6.15 6.40
C TYR A 97 15.65 6.31 7.28
N SER A 98 15.79 7.02 8.41
CA SER A 98 14.70 7.23 9.35
C SER A 98 13.50 7.91 8.67
N PHE A 99 13.76 9.00 7.95
CA PHE A 99 12.75 9.72 7.19
C PHE A 99 12.04 8.80 6.18
N THR A 100 12.78 8.00 5.43
CA THR A 100 12.21 7.07 4.43
C THR A 100 11.33 6.02 5.06
N GLN A 101 11.79 5.39 6.15
CA GLN A 101 11.07 4.37 6.91
C GLN A 101 9.72 4.86 7.43
N ILE A 102 9.69 6.06 8.00
CA ILE A 102 8.47 6.65 8.54
C ILE A 102 7.51 6.98 7.39
N THR A 103 8.03 7.64 6.36
CA THR A 103 7.23 8.15 5.26
C THR A 103 6.58 7.01 4.47
N VAL A 104 7.31 5.91 4.21
CA VAL A 104 6.73 4.75 3.50
C VAL A 104 5.63 4.07 4.33
N LYS A 105 5.81 3.92 5.65
CA LYS A 105 4.79 3.35 6.55
C LYS A 105 3.54 4.23 6.61
N ILE A 106 3.73 5.55 6.69
CA ILE A 106 2.64 6.51 6.63
C ILE A 106 1.89 6.38 5.29
N SER A 107 2.59 6.27 4.15
CA SER A 107 1.94 6.07 2.85
C SER A 107 1.07 4.80 2.83
N ILE A 108 1.59 3.68 3.35
CA ILE A 108 0.86 2.41 3.46
C ILE A 108 -0.40 2.56 4.33
N VAL A 109 -0.28 3.19 5.51
CA VAL A 109 -1.41 3.37 6.43
C VAL A 109 -2.48 4.31 5.85
N VAL A 110 -2.07 5.41 5.21
CA VAL A 110 -2.99 6.33 4.51
C VAL A 110 -3.72 5.59 3.39
N GLN A 111 -3.01 4.73 2.67
CA GLN A 111 -3.61 3.89 1.64
C GLN A 111 -4.61 2.90 2.23
N TYR A 112 -4.27 2.17 3.29
CA TYR A 112 -5.20 1.25 3.97
C TYR A 112 -6.45 1.96 4.48
N ARG A 113 -6.28 3.15 5.07
CA ARG A 113 -7.39 4.00 5.49
C ARG A 113 -8.30 4.39 4.33
N ARG A 114 -7.76 4.66 3.15
CA ARG A 114 -8.57 5.02 1.97
C ARG A 114 -9.40 3.84 1.46
N ILE A 115 -8.88 2.62 1.56
CA ILE A 115 -9.53 1.41 1.04
C ILE A 115 -10.57 0.88 2.02
N LEU A 116 -10.23 0.86 3.32
CA LEU A 116 -11.05 0.26 4.36
C LEU A 116 -11.91 1.34 5.04
N ILE A 117 -13.14 1.49 4.55
CA ILE A 117 -14.07 2.58 4.94
C ILE A 117 -14.83 2.25 6.25
N SER A 118 -14.68 1.05 6.82
CA SER A 118 -15.34 0.67 8.08
C SER A 118 -14.99 1.61 9.24
N LYS A 119 -15.97 1.99 10.07
CA LYS A 119 -15.77 2.87 11.23
C LYS A 119 -14.66 2.37 12.17
N GLY A 120 -14.57 1.05 12.38
CA GLY A 120 -13.51 0.45 13.18
C GLY A 120 -12.13 0.56 12.53
N ALA A 121 -12.05 0.36 11.21
CA ALA A 121 -10.82 0.49 10.44
C ALA A 121 -10.30 1.93 10.44
N GLN A 122 -11.19 2.91 10.21
CA GLN A 122 -10.85 4.33 10.25
C GLN A 122 -10.25 4.75 11.60
N ARG A 123 -10.85 4.29 12.70
CA ARG A 123 -10.33 4.59 14.06
C ARG A 123 -8.94 3.99 14.28
N LEU A 124 -8.74 2.72 13.87
CA LEU A 124 -7.43 2.06 13.98
C LEU A 124 -6.36 2.77 13.14
N PHE A 125 -6.65 3.07 11.87
CA PHE A 125 -5.67 3.71 10.99
C PHE A 125 -5.38 5.16 11.38
N ASN A 126 -6.35 5.90 11.91
CA ASN A 126 -6.09 7.24 12.48
C ASN A 126 -5.16 7.16 13.69
N TRP A 127 -5.37 6.17 14.57
CA TRP A 127 -4.48 5.94 15.72
C TRP A 127 -3.07 5.57 15.25
N LEU A 128 -2.94 4.61 14.32
CA LEU A 128 -1.66 4.22 13.74
C LEU A 128 -0.94 5.39 13.06
N LEU A 129 -1.67 6.23 12.32
CA LEU A 129 -1.11 7.39 11.65
C LEU A 129 -0.55 8.40 12.66
N THR A 130 -1.29 8.64 13.76
CA THR A 130 -0.86 9.52 14.84
C THR A 130 0.39 8.96 15.53
N TRP A 131 0.36 7.67 15.89
CA TRP A 131 1.49 6.96 16.49
C TRP A 131 2.75 7.02 15.64
N LEU A 132 2.65 6.65 14.35
CA LEU A 132 3.78 6.66 13.41
C LEU A 132 4.33 8.07 13.18
N SER A 133 3.46 9.09 13.19
CA SER A 133 3.91 10.49 13.04
C SER A 133 4.69 10.95 14.26
N VAL A 134 4.22 10.65 15.48
CA VAL A 134 4.91 10.99 16.73
C VAL A 134 6.23 10.22 16.86
N TYR A 135 6.20 8.91 16.66
CA TYR A 135 7.39 8.06 16.64
C TYR A 135 8.38 8.55 15.58
N GLY A 136 7.88 8.90 14.40
CA GLY A 136 8.73 9.33 13.31
C GLY A 136 9.42 10.66 13.57
N LEU A 137 8.67 11.63 14.10
CA LEU A 137 9.24 12.89 14.56
C LEU A 137 10.32 12.65 15.63
N PHE A 138 10.05 11.75 16.58
CA PHE A 138 11.03 11.37 17.59
C PHE A 138 12.31 10.77 17.00
N CYS A 139 12.21 9.86 16.02
CA CYS A 139 13.37 9.26 15.36
C CYS A 139 14.24 10.29 14.62
N VAL A 140 13.59 11.17 13.84
CA VAL A 140 14.31 12.21 13.08
C VAL A 140 14.97 13.20 14.02
N LEU A 141 14.24 13.69 15.02
CA LEU A 141 14.79 14.60 16.01
C LEU A 141 15.95 13.95 16.76
N SER A 142 15.75 12.74 17.31
CA SER A 142 16.79 12.01 18.04
C SER A 142 18.04 11.76 17.20
N SER A 143 17.89 11.50 15.90
CA SER A 143 19.02 11.36 14.98
C SER A 143 19.83 12.67 14.88
N ILE A 144 19.15 13.81 14.77
CA ILE A 144 19.78 15.13 14.68
C ILE A 144 20.41 15.55 16.01
N ILE A 145 19.73 15.32 17.14
CA ILE A 145 20.16 15.73 18.48
C ILE A 145 20.94 14.65 19.25
N THR A 146 21.47 13.64 18.55
CA THR A 146 22.26 12.55 19.16
C THR A 146 23.38 13.09 20.06
N CYS A 147 23.98 14.21 19.65
CA CYS A 147 24.96 14.97 20.43
C CYS A 147 24.49 16.42 20.58
N TRP A 148 24.74 17.01 21.75
CA TRP A 148 24.50 18.42 22.02
C TRP A 148 25.81 19.11 22.42
N PRO A 149 26.34 20.04 21.60
CA PRO A 149 25.85 20.48 20.29
C PRO A 149 26.11 19.45 19.16
N ILE A 150 25.39 19.55 18.04
CA ILE A 150 25.51 18.60 16.91
C ILE A 150 26.92 18.48 16.36
N ALA A 151 27.71 19.56 16.43
CA ALA A 151 29.11 19.58 16.01
C ALA A 151 30.00 18.63 16.81
N LYS A 152 29.60 18.29 18.05
CA LYS A 152 30.30 17.29 18.87
C LYS A 152 30.22 15.88 18.27
N TYR A 153 29.30 15.62 17.34
CA TYR A 153 29.18 14.33 16.68
C TYR A 153 30.45 13.90 15.93
N TRP A 154 31.18 14.87 15.36
CA TRP A 154 32.41 14.66 14.59
C TRP A 154 33.64 15.37 15.16
N ASN A 155 33.49 16.14 16.24
CA ASN A 155 34.59 16.82 16.91
C ASN A 155 34.47 16.68 18.43
N ASP A 156 35.22 15.72 18.99
CA ASP A 156 35.20 15.42 20.42
C ASP A 156 35.79 16.52 21.30
N SER A 157 36.54 17.47 20.74
CA SER A 157 37.09 18.62 21.48
C SER A 157 36.02 19.62 21.93
N ILE A 158 34.80 19.53 21.38
CA ILE A 158 33.71 20.45 21.71
C ILE A 158 33.05 20.03 23.05
N PRO A 159 32.89 20.96 24.02
CA PRO A 159 32.21 20.66 25.28
C PRO A 159 30.73 20.33 25.03
N GLY A 160 30.20 19.38 25.80
CA GLY A 160 28.83 18.89 25.63
C GLY A 160 28.70 17.40 25.89
N GLY A 161 27.53 16.84 25.63
CA GLY A 161 27.20 15.43 25.85
C GLY A 161 26.67 14.76 24.58
N CYS A 162 26.87 13.44 24.50
CA CYS A 162 26.29 12.59 23.47
C CYS A 162 25.53 11.45 24.13
N ILE A 163 24.39 11.07 23.54
CA ILE A 163 23.70 9.84 23.89
C ILE A 163 24.50 8.67 23.31
N ASP A 164 24.52 7.53 24.02
CA ASP A 164 25.09 6.30 23.49
C ASP A 164 24.38 5.89 22.20
N ARG A 165 25.13 5.95 21.09
CA ARG A 165 24.64 5.67 19.73
C ARG A 165 24.16 4.24 19.59
N SER A 166 24.85 3.30 20.26
CA SER A 166 24.53 1.87 20.20
C SER A 166 23.17 1.64 20.85
N ILE A 167 23.00 2.12 22.08
CA ILE A 167 21.75 1.97 22.84
C ILE A 167 20.59 2.65 22.09
N LEU A 168 20.80 3.88 21.61
CA LEU A 168 19.80 4.62 20.82
C LEU A 168 19.37 3.81 19.59
N HIS A 169 20.32 3.34 18.77
CA HIS A 169 20.01 2.60 17.56
C HIS A 169 19.32 1.27 17.85
N TYR A 170 19.66 0.56 18.94
CA TYR A 170 18.95 -0.66 19.32
C TYR A 170 17.50 -0.39 19.68
N VAL A 171 17.24 0.60 20.54
CA VAL A 171 15.88 0.94 20.96
C VAL A 171 15.04 1.34 19.74
N LEU A 172 15.58 2.21 18.88
CA LEU A 172 14.90 2.62 17.65
C LEU A 172 14.67 1.45 16.69
N ALA A 173 15.64 0.56 16.53
CA ALA A 173 15.48 -0.60 15.66
C ALA A 173 14.44 -1.60 16.19
N SER A 174 14.40 -1.85 17.50
CA SER A 174 13.40 -2.71 18.13
C SER A 174 11.99 -2.17 17.95
N VAL A 175 11.78 -0.86 18.19
CA VAL A 175 10.47 -0.23 17.97
C VAL A 175 10.12 -0.20 16.47
N ASN A 176 11.10 -0.06 15.58
CA ASN A 176 10.86 -0.13 14.14
C ASN A 176 10.29 -1.48 13.69
N ILE A 177 10.82 -2.59 14.23
CA ILE A 177 10.31 -3.95 13.96
C ILE A 177 8.87 -4.10 14.46
N ILE A 178 8.57 -3.58 15.66
CA ILE A 178 7.19 -3.59 16.19
C ILE A 178 6.28 -2.83 15.22
N ASN A 179 6.70 -1.67 14.73
CA ASN A 179 5.94 -0.89 13.77
C ASN A 179 5.75 -1.62 12.43
N ASP A 180 6.75 -2.38 11.94
CA ASP A 180 6.61 -3.22 10.74
C ASP A 180 5.50 -4.26 10.93
N ILE A 181 5.54 -4.97 12.07
CA ILE A 181 4.54 -5.99 12.41
C ILE A 181 3.15 -5.36 12.59
N LEU A 182 3.04 -4.21 13.24
CA LEU A 182 1.78 -3.49 13.43
C LEU A 182 1.15 -3.11 12.09
N VAL A 183 1.92 -2.51 11.18
CA VAL A 183 1.43 -2.14 9.84
C VAL A 183 1.06 -3.38 9.03
N LEU A 184 1.84 -4.46 9.14
CA LEU A 184 1.56 -5.73 8.48
C LEU A 184 0.24 -6.36 8.95
N ILE A 185 -0.03 -6.41 10.25
CA ILE A 185 -1.20 -7.08 10.82
C ILE A 185 -2.46 -6.20 10.75
N ALA A 186 -2.32 -4.87 10.77
CA ALA A 186 -3.42 -3.92 10.82
C ALA A 186 -4.61 -4.19 9.86
N PRO A 187 -4.40 -4.53 8.57
CA PRO A 187 -5.52 -4.78 7.65
C PRO A 187 -6.18 -6.16 7.83
N TRP A 188 -5.52 -7.13 8.46
CA TRP A 188 -5.97 -8.53 8.54
C TRP A 188 -7.38 -8.72 9.12
N PRO A 189 -7.75 -8.11 10.26
CA PRO A 189 -9.08 -8.29 10.86
C PRO A 189 -10.23 -7.78 9.97
N PHE A 190 -9.95 -6.80 9.12
CA PHE A 190 -10.93 -6.21 8.22
C PHE A 190 -11.05 -6.97 6.90
N LEU A 191 -9.96 -7.60 6.46
CA LEU A 191 -9.92 -8.37 5.22
C LEU A 191 -10.64 -9.72 5.34
N ASN A 192 -10.58 -10.38 6.51
CA ASN A 192 -11.28 -11.65 6.72
C ASN A 192 -12.81 -11.53 6.67
N LYS A 193 -13.34 -10.32 6.85
CA LYS A 193 -14.79 -10.04 6.77
C LYS A 193 -15.27 -9.73 5.35
N LEU A 194 -14.36 -9.63 4.39
CA LEU A 194 -14.67 -9.22 3.02
C LEU A 194 -14.64 -10.44 2.10
N LEU A 195 -15.77 -10.71 1.41
CA LEU A 195 -15.87 -11.78 0.41
C LEU A 195 -15.09 -11.38 -0.85
N LEU A 196 -13.80 -11.72 -0.89
CA LEU A 196 -12.92 -11.45 -2.03
C LEU A 196 -12.87 -12.65 -2.99
N GLY A 197 -13.06 -12.40 -4.29
CA GLY A 197 -12.84 -13.40 -5.33
C GLY A 197 -11.41 -13.95 -5.35
N ARG A 198 -11.21 -15.18 -5.83
CA ARG A 198 -9.93 -15.94 -5.76
C ARG A 198 -8.72 -15.14 -6.24
N LYS A 199 -8.85 -14.40 -7.36
CA LYS A 199 -7.77 -13.56 -7.93
C LYS A 199 -7.37 -12.42 -6.99
N ALA A 200 -8.34 -11.76 -6.36
CA ALA A 200 -8.08 -10.71 -5.39
C ALA A 200 -7.43 -11.27 -4.13
N LYS A 201 -7.82 -12.47 -3.69
CA LYS A 201 -7.22 -13.16 -2.54
C LYS A 201 -5.76 -13.54 -2.77
N MET A 202 -5.39 -14.07 -3.94
CA MET A 202 -3.98 -14.39 -4.25
C MET A 202 -3.09 -13.16 -4.23
N ALA A 203 -3.53 -12.05 -4.83
CA ALA A 203 -2.76 -10.83 -4.81
C ALA A 203 -2.67 -10.20 -3.40
N LEU A 204 -3.63 -10.51 -2.50
CA LEU A 204 -3.56 -10.14 -1.09
C LEU A 204 -2.44 -10.85 -0.38
N ILE A 205 -2.36 -12.16 -0.59
CA ILE A 205 -1.31 -13.01 -0.04
C ILE A 205 0.05 -12.53 -0.53
N GLY A 206 0.17 -12.11 -1.80
CA GLY A 206 1.40 -11.52 -2.33
C GLY A 206 1.85 -10.27 -1.57
N VAL A 207 0.95 -9.31 -1.33
CA VAL A 207 1.27 -8.07 -0.59
C VAL A 207 1.65 -8.38 0.87
N PHE A 208 0.93 -9.29 1.54
CA PHE A 208 1.31 -9.73 2.88
C PHE A 208 2.66 -10.45 2.90
N GLY A 209 2.94 -11.29 1.91
CA GLY A 209 4.23 -11.96 1.75
C GLY A 209 5.38 -10.96 1.60
N CYS A 210 5.21 -9.91 0.79
CA CYS A 210 6.18 -8.83 0.69
C CYS A 210 6.39 -8.12 2.04
N GLY A 211 5.34 -7.88 2.81
CA GLY A 211 5.45 -7.28 4.13
C GLY A 211 6.17 -8.18 5.15
N ILE A 212 5.93 -9.49 5.12
CA ILE A 212 6.69 -10.47 5.93
C ILE A 212 8.17 -10.44 5.53
N PHE A 213 8.47 -10.41 4.23
CA PHE A 213 9.84 -10.32 3.75
C PHE A 213 10.56 -9.06 4.24
N VAL A 214 9.90 -7.89 4.25
CA VAL A 214 10.44 -6.66 4.85
C VAL A 214 10.75 -6.87 6.34
N CYS A 215 9.85 -7.49 7.10
CA CYS A 215 10.08 -7.75 8.52
C CYS A 215 11.32 -8.64 8.75
N ILE A 216 11.52 -9.67 7.91
CA ILE A 216 12.70 -10.53 7.98
C ILE A 216 13.97 -9.71 7.72
N VAL A 217 13.96 -8.86 6.68
CA VAL A 217 15.08 -7.97 6.37
C VAL A 217 15.40 -7.05 7.55
N THR A 218 14.39 -6.47 8.23
CA THR A 218 14.60 -5.63 9.42
C THR A 218 15.23 -6.41 10.58
N MET A 219 14.83 -7.67 10.79
CA MET A 219 15.44 -8.54 11.81
C MET A 219 16.92 -8.84 11.51
N VAL A 220 17.24 -9.14 10.25
CA VAL A 220 18.64 -9.36 9.84
C VAL A 220 19.46 -8.09 10.02
N ARG A 221 18.90 -6.92 9.70
CA ARG A 221 19.54 -5.62 9.96
C ARG A 221 19.85 -5.41 11.44
N LEU A 222 18.91 -5.73 12.33
CA LEU A 222 19.13 -5.64 13.78
C LEU A 222 20.27 -6.56 14.23
N HIS A 223 20.36 -7.76 13.66
CA HIS A 223 21.49 -8.66 13.92
C HIS A 223 22.82 -8.09 13.40
N SER A 224 22.86 -7.50 12.20
CA SER A 224 24.06 -6.81 11.68
C SER A 224 24.47 -5.63 12.57
N LEU A 225 23.51 -4.87 13.09
CA LEU A 225 23.77 -3.81 14.07
C LEU A 225 24.38 -4.38 15.35
N TYR A 226 23.91 -5.54 15.80
CA TYR A 226 24.47 -6.22 16.96
C TYR A 226 25.92 -6.65 16.79
N VAL A 227 26.22 -7.27 15.65
CA VAL A 227 27.56 -7.73 15.31
C VAL A 227 28.53 -6.57 15.13
N ASN A 228 28.05 -5.40 14.67
CA ASN A 228 28.82 -4.17 14.56
C ASN A 228 29.14 -3.56 15.93
N ASN A 229 28.14 -3.41 16.80
CA ASN A 229 28.33 -2.81 18.13
C ASN A 229 29.21 -3.69 19.04
N SER A 230 29.22 -5.01 18.81
CA SER A 230 30.09 -5.96 19.51
C SER A 230 31.52 -6.01 18.95
N ALA A 231 31.81 -5.29 17.87
CA ALA A 231 33.11 -5.30 17.21
C ALA A 231 34.06 -4.23 17.77
N PRO A 232 35.38 -4.48 17.70
CA PRO A 232 36.39 -3.44 17.86
C PRO A 232 36.11 -2.21 16.98
N ILE A 233 36.42 -1.01 17.47
CA ILE A 233 36.07 0.27 16.81
C ILE A 233 36.67 0.36 15.40
N ASP A 234 37.88 -0.15 15.20
CA ASP A 234 38.58 -0.24 13.92
C ASP A 234 37.87 -1.15 12.90
N GLN A 235 37.08 -2.12 13.36
CA GLN A 235 36.33 -3.06 12.51
C GLN A 235 34.88 -2.60 12.23
N GLN A 236 34.38 -1.59 12.94
CA GLN A 236 33.02 -1.08 12.75
C GLN A 236 32.76 -0.58 11.32
N PRO A 237 33.67 0.16 10.65
CA PRO A 237 33.45 0.57 9.26
C PRO A 237 33.32 -0.61 8.27
N VAL A 238 33.99 -1.73 8.56
CA VAL A 238 33.95 -2.95 7.74
C VAL A 238 32.63 -3.69 7.93
N LYS A 239 32.15 -3.81 9.16
CA LYS A 239 30.87 -4.46 9.48
C LYS A 239 29.66 -3.56 9.18
N GLY A 240 29.85 -2.25 9.15
CA GLY A 240 28.85 -1.26 8.78
C GLY A 240 28.34 -1.39 7.35
N VAL A 241 29.10 -2.03 6.45
CA VAL A 241 28.67 -2.34 5.08
C VAL A 241 27.40 -3.19 5.09
N ASP A 242 27.33 -4.19 5.98
CA ASP A 242 26.19 -5.09 6.06
C ASP A 242 24.95 -4.33 6.56
N ILE A 243 25.13 -3.41 7.53
CA ILE A 243 24.05 -2.54 8.02
C ILE A 243 23.51 -1.66 6.88
N ALA A 244 24.39 -1.02 6.11
CA ALA A 244 23.99 -0.17 4.99
C ALA A 244 23.26 -0.98 3.90
N LEU A 245 23.72 -2.19 3.61
CA LEU A 245 23.11 -3.10 2.64
C LEU A 245 21.68 -3.46 3.06
N TRP A 246 21.50 -3.95 4.28
CA TRP A 246 20.18 -4.35 4.77
C TRP A 246 19.25 -3.14 4.92
N SER A 247 19.76 -1.99 5.35
CA SER A 247 18.97 -0.75 5.44
C SER A 247 18.46 -0.29 4.07
N GLY A 248 19.32 -0.35 3.05
CA GLY A 248 18.96 0.00 1.66
C GLY A 248 17.96 -0.97 1.05
N LEU A 249 18.09 -2.27 1.33
CA LEU A 249 17.11 -3.29 0.93
C LEU A 249 15.76 -3.04 1.61
N GLU A 250 15.76 -2.83 2.93
CA GLU A 250 14.55 -2.62 3.73
C GLU A 250 13.70 -1.48 3.17
N ILE A 251 14.30 -0.29 2.98
CA ILE A 251 13.56 0.88 2.51
C ILE A 251 13.05 0.72 1.07
N ASN A 252 13.85 0.17 0.16
CA ASN A 252 13.46 0.05 -1.24
C ASN A 252 12.38 -1.02 -1.44
N VAL A 253 12.49 -2.16 -0.74
CA VAL A 253 11.49 -3.21 -0.77
C VAL A 253 10.18 -2.72 -0.13
N ALA A 254 10.24 -1.93 0.95
CA ALA A 254 9.05 -1.33 1.54
C ALA A 254 8.34 -0.37 0.55
N ILE A 255 9.08 0.46 -0.18
CA ILE A 255 8.52 1.37 -1.20
C ILE A 255 7.90 0.58 -2.36
N MET A 256 8.56 -0.48 -2.82
CA MET A 256 8.02 -1.38 -3.82
C MET A 256 6.72 -2.03 -3.34
N CYS A 257 6.71 -2.57 -2.11
CA CYS A 257 5.53 -3.18 -1.50
C CYS A 257 4.35 -2.20 -1.44
N ALA A 258 4.58 -0.97 -0.98
CA ALA A 258 3.59 0.09 -0.93
C ALA A 258 3.05 0.44 -2.33
N SER A 259 3.88 0.40 -3.36
CA SER A 259 3.49 0.67 -4.74
C SER A 259 2.67 -0.48 -5.34
N VAL A 260 3.06 -1.73 -5.06
CA VAL A 260 2.35 -2.95 -5.50
C VAL A 260 0.97 -3.05 -4.86
N SER A 261 0.83 -2.75 -3.56
CA SER A 261 -0.47 -2.76 -2.88
C SER A 261 -1.48 -1.85 -3.56
N THR A 262 -1.02 -0.70 -4.06
CA THR A 262 -1.83 0.26 -4.83
C THR A 262 -2.28 -0.34 -6.16
N LEU A 263 -1.32 -0.78 -6.97
CA LEU A 263 -1.56 -1.26 -8.34
C LEU A 263 -2.56 -2.42 -8.32
N ARG A 264 -2.44 -3.33 -7.36
CA ARG A 264 -3.37 -4.44 -7.19
C ARG A 264 -4.83 -3.99 -7.05
N LEU A 265 -5.09 -3.04 -6.16
CA LEU A 265 -6.45 -2.57 -5.88
C LEU A 265 -7.06 -1.92 -7.10
N LEU A 266 -6.23 -1.21 -7.87
CA LEU A 266 -6.61 -0.62 -9.14
C LEU A 266 -7.00 -1.68 -10.17
N PHE A 267 -6.20 -2.74 -10.32
CA PHE A 267 -6.53 -3.83 -11.24
C PHE A 267 -7.84 -4.52 -10.88
N THR A 268 -8.12 -4.79 -9.60
CA THR A 268 -9.40 -5.39 -9.20
C THR A 268 -10.60 -4.48 -9.45
N TRP A 269 -10.48 -3.19 -9.21
CA TRP A 269 -11.56 -2.23 -9.42
C TRP A 269 -11.83 -1.99 -10.91
N MET A 270 -10.77 -1.81 -11.69
CA MET A 270 -10.84 -1.61 -13.14
C MET A 270 -11.45 -2.82 -13.85
N PHE A 271 -11.06 -4.05 -13.47
CA PHE A 271 -11.63 -5.26 -14.07
C PHE A 271 -13.12 -5.42 -13.75
N HIS A 272 -13.55 -5.09 -12.53
CA HIS A 272 -14.96 -5.14 -12.16
C HIS A 272 -15.79 -4.09 -12.91
N SER A 273 -15.30 -2.85 -13.02
CA SER A 273 -15.97 -1.76 -13.75
C SER A 273 -16.06 -2.04 -15.26
N LEU A 274 -15.02 -2.63 -15.85
CA LEU A 274 -15.03 -3.06 -17.25
C LEU A 274 -16.03 -4.22 -17.44
N ALA A 275 -15.98 -5.25 -16.60
CA ALA A 275 -16.89 -6.38 -16.67
C ALA A 275 -18.36 -5.98 -16.52
N SER A 276 -18.68 -5.05 -15.60
CA SER A 276 -20.05 -4.54 -15.44
C SER A 276 -20.53 -3.71 -16.64
N THR A 277 -19.62 -3.00 -17.31
CA THR A 277 -19.94 -2.20 -18.51
C THR A 277 -20.25 -3.08 -19.70
N PHE A 278 -19.46 -4.16 -19.90
CA PHE A 278 -19.73 -5.16 -20.95
C PHE A 278 -21.01 -5.97 -20.68
N ALA A 279 -21.28 -6.34 -19.42
CA ALA A 279 -22.51 -7.04 -19.03
C ALA A 279 -23.76 -6.17 -19.27
N ASN A 280 -23.72 -4.88 -18.91
CA ASN A 280 -24.83 -3.94 -19.15
C ASN A 280 -25.09 -3.69 -20.64
N SER A 281 -24.05 -3.68 -21.47
CA SER A 281 -24.18 -3.56 -22.93
C SER A 281 -24.87 -4.79 -23.55
N TYR A 282 -24.63 -5.98 -22.99
CA TYR A 282 -25.31 -7.21 -23.41
C TYR A 282 -26.80 -7.23 -23.02
N VAL A 283 -27.14 -6.78 -21.80
CA VAL A 283 -28.53 -6.71 -21.33
C VAL A 283 -29.34 -5.67 -22.11
N SER A 284 -28.75 -4.51 -22.43
CA SER A 284 -29.41 -3.48 -23.25
C SER A 284 -29.71 -3.97 -24.66
N ARG A 285 -28.77 -4.67 -25.32
CA ARG A 285 -28.99 -5.26 -26.65
C ARG A 285 -30.07 -6.34 -26.66
N LYS A 286 -30.22 -7.12 -25.58
CA LYS A 286 -31.27 -8.15 -25.47
C LYS A 286 -32.65 -7.54 -25.24
N SER A 287 -32.74 -6.41 -24.53
CA SER A 287 -33.97 -5.63 -24.35
C SER A 287 -34.46 -5.01 -25.66
N ASP A 288 -33.57 -4.39 -26.45
CA ASP A 288 -33.97 -3.79 -27.73
C ASP A 288 -34.38 -4.85 -28.76
N ARG A 289 -33.71 -6.01 -28.78
CA ARG A 289 -34.10 -7.13 -29.65
C ARG A 289 -35.44 -7.77 -29.23
N ARG A 290 -35.85 -7.63 -27.97
CA ARG A 290 -37.16 -8.08 -27.48
C ARG A 290 -38.26 -7.10 -27.86
N LYS A 291 -37.99 -5.78 -27.85
CA LYS A 291 -38.91 -4.75 -28.36
C LYS A 291 -39.11 -4.84 -29.88
N SER A 292 -38.04 -5.11 -30.64
CA SER A 292 -38.15 -5.27 -32.10
C SER A 292 -38.91 -6.53 -32.51
N ASN A 293 -38.79 -7.63 -31.77
CA ASN A 293 -39.60 -8.83 -32.00
C ASN A 293 -41.07 -8.65 -31.54
N LEU A 294 -41.33 -7.82 -30.52
CA LEU A 294 -42.69 -7.49 -30.10
C LEU A 294 -43.42 -6.62 -31.14
N GLN A 295 -42.70 -5.78 -31.89
CA GLN A 295 -43.25 -4.99 -33.00
C GLN A 295 -43.43 -5.79 -34.30
N LEU A 296 -42.67 -6.87 -34.50
CA LEU A 296 -42.84 -7.77 -35.65
C LEU A 296 -43.98 -8.80 -35.47
N LEU A 297 -44.46 -8.99 -34.24
CA LEU A 297 -45.66 -9.78 -33.94
C LEU A 297 -46.97 -8.98 -34.07
N SER A 298 -46.90 -7.69 -34.42
CA SER A 298 -48.08 -6.92 -34.83
C SER A 298 -48.14 -6.81 -36.36
N ASN A 299 -48.81 -7.77 -36.99
CA ASN A 299 -49.27 -7.68 -38.39
C ASN A 299 -50.77 -8.04 -38.42
N PRO A 300 -51.53 -7.77 -39.49
CA PRO A 300 -52.35 -6.58 -39.63
C PRO A 300 -53.77 -7.03 -39.98
N ASN A 301 -54.59 -7.37 -38.99
CA ASN A 301 -56.00 -7.62 -39.28
C ASN A 301 -56.83 -7.47 -38.01
N GLY A 302 -57.85 -6.62 -38.09
CA GLY A 302 -58.93 -6.60 -37.12
C GLY A 302 -59.12 -5.26 -36.43
N ASN A 303 -59.87 -4.40 -37.11
CA ASN A 303 -60.87 -3.49 -36.55
C ASN A 303 -60.38 -2.38 -35.62
N VAL A 304 -60.47 -1.17 -36.14
CA VAL A 304 -60.64 0.07 -35.38
C VAL A 304 -61.85 -0.11 -34.47
N VAL A 305 -61.61 -0.22 -33.18
CA VAL A 305 -62.63 -0.01 -32.15
C VAL A 305 -62.07 1.05 -31.22
N ASP A 306 -62.43 2.30 -31.51
CA ASP A 306 -62.45 3.36 -30.52
C ASP A 306 -63.67 3.10 -29.62
N PRO A 307 -63.45 3.05 -28.29
CA PRO A 307 -64.28 3.90 -27.47
C PRO A 307 -63.45 4.53 -26.34
N THR A 308 -63.24 5.83 -26.46
CA THR A 308 -63.56 6.82 -25.41
C THR A 308 -63.96 6.20 -24.07
N ASN A 309 -62.96 5.94 -23.21
CA ASN A 309 -63.24 5.83 -21.79
C ASN A 309 -62.05 6.30 -20.95
N HIS A 310 -62.34 7.28 -20.09
CA HIS A 310 -61.42 7.86 -19.14
C HIS A 310 -60.81 6.79 -18.21
N ARG A 311 -59.55 6.45 -18.42
CA ARG A 311 -58.65 6.05 -17.32
C ARG A 311 -57.35 6.83 -17.41
N ARG A 312 -57.28 7.84 -16.55
CA ARG A 312 -56.08 8.55 -16.12
C ARG A 312 -54.97 7.52 -15.89
N SER A 313 -54.02 7.45 -16.83
CA SER A 313 -52.81 6.65 -16.70
C SER A 313 -52.05 7.17 -15.48
N LYS A 314 -52.13 6.46 -14.35
CA LYS A 314 -51.21 6.69 -13.24
C LYS A 314 -49.84 6.27 -13.76
N MET A 315 -49.03 7.25 -14.14
CA MET A 315 -47.60 7.10 -14.32
C MET A 315 -47.04 6.50 -13.03
N ILE A 316 -46.75 5.20 -13.03
CA ILE A 316 -46.04 4.55 -11.93
C ILE A 316 -44.61 5.07 -12.02
N HIS A 317 -44.29 6.09 -11.23
CA HIS A 317 -42.90 6.36 -10.89
C HIS A 317 -42.43 5.18 -10.05
N VAL A 318 -41.82 4.18 -10.71
CA VAL A 318 -41.00 3.19 -10.03
C VAL A 318 -39.80 3.93 -9.49
N ARG A 319 -39.91 4.39 -8.25
CA ARG A 319 -38.77 4.81 -7.44
C ARG A 319 -37.90 3.57 -7.31
N ARG A 320 -36.77 3.52 -8.04
CA ARG A 320 -35.75 2.50 -7.84
C ARG A 320 -35.22 2.66 -6.42
N SER A 321 -35.79 1.92 -5.46
CA SER A 321 -35.07 1.56 -4.24
C SER A 321 -33.93 0.65 -4.70
N ILE A 322 -32.70 1.13 -4.61
CA ILE A 322 -31.53 0.27 -4.72
C ILE A 322 -31.47 -0.47 -3.38
N GLU A 323 -32.25 -1.54 -3.28
CA GLU A 323 -32.05 -2.56 -2.26
C GLU A 323 -30.99 -3.50 -2.84
N MET A 324 -29.78 -3.43 -2.28
CA MET A 324 -28.73 -4.39 -2.63
C MET A 324 -29.10 -5.72 -1.99
N GLU A 325 -29.89 -6.50 -2.72
CA GLU A 325 -30.02 -7.92 -2.44
C GLU A 325 -28.76 -8.59 -2.95
N THR A 326 -27.91 -9.02 -2.02
CA THR A 326 -26.72 -9.81 -2.30
C THR A 326 -27.15 -11.16 -2.83
N LEU A 327 -27.28 -11.29 -4.15
CA LEU A 327 -27.34 -12.60 -4.80
C LEU A 327 -26.02 -13.31 -4.52
N ASN A 328 -26.07 -14.32 -3.65
CA ASN A 328 -25.06 -15.36 -3.58
C ASN A 328 -25.03 -16.04 -4.93
N GLN A 329 -24.02 -15.70 -5.73
CA GLN A 329 -23.69 -16.45 -6.93
C GLN A 329 -22.86 -17.65 -6.46
N GLU A 330 -23.56 -18.74 -6.14
CA GLU A 330 -22.95 -20.06 -6.10
C GLU A 330 -22.51 -20.38 -7.54
N ASP A 331 -21.20 -20.58 -7.71
CA ASP A 331 -20.62 -21.17 -8.89
C ASP A 331 -21.19 -22.60 -8.99
N ASP A 332 -22.18 -22.81 -9.85
CA ASP A 332 -22.61 -24.16 -10.22
C ASP A 332 -22.34 -24.43 -11.69
N ASP A 333 -21.65 -25.55 -11.86
CA ASP A 333 -21.10 -26.09 -13.08
C ASP A 333 -22.25 -26.37 -14.05
N SER A 334 -22.25 -25.72 -15.22
CA SER A 334 -23.23 -26.02 -16.26
C SER A 334 -22.86 -27.33 -16.93
N ASP A 335 -23.43 -28.42 -16.43
CA ASP A 335 -23.77 -29.58 -17.25
C ASP A 335 -25.10 -30.23 -16.82
N ARG A 336 -26.02 -30.22 -17.79
CA ARG A 336 -27.23 -31.06 -17.95
C ARG A 336 -28.57 -30.66 -17.28
N ASN A 337 -29.54 -30.58 -18.21
CA ASN A 337 -30.95 -31.00 -18.13
C ASN A 337 -32.04 -29.98 -17.77
N LEU A 338 -32.74 -29.57 -18.84
CA LEU A 338 -34.18 -29.32 -18.98
C LEU A 338 -35.08 -29.84 -17.85
N ILE A 339 -35.93 -28.97 -17.29
CA ILE A 339 -37.36 -29.26 -17.04
C ILE A 339 -38.20 -27.99 -17.28
N ILE A 340 -39.25 -28.14 -18.08
CA ILE A 340 -40.34 -27.19 -18.35
C ILE A 340 -41.34 -27.26 -17.20
N CYS A 341 -41.83 -26.13 -16.69
CA CYS A 341 -43.19 -26.07 -16.13
C CYS A 341 -43.93 -24.79 -16.56
N GLN A 342 -45.06 -25.01 -17.25
CA GLN A 342 -46.14 -24.06 -17.48
C GLN A 342 -46.82 -23.68 -16.15
N GLY A 343 -47.49 -22.53 -16.16
CA GLY A 343 -47.94 -21.82 -14.97
C GLY A 343 -49.16 -22.34 -14.24
N SER A 344 -49.58 -21.57 -13.24
CA SER A 344 -50.97 -21.47 -12.83
C SER A 344 -51.22 -20.09 -12.22
N SER A 345 -52.39 -19.56 -12.57
CA SER A 345 -52.99 -18.30 -12.15
C SER A 345 -53.54 -18.39 -10.72
N THR A 346 -54.14 -17.27 -10.27
CA THR A 346 -54.98 -17.03 -9.07
C THR A 346 -54.20 -16.71 -7.78
N GLU A 347 -54.58 -15.77 -6.92
CA GLU A 347 -55.76 -14.92 -6.79
C GLU A 347 -55.38 -13.69 -5.95
N ALA A 348 -56.02 -12.55 -6.19
CA ALA A 348 -55.88 -11.35 -5.37
C ALA A 348 -57.24 -10.98 -4.77
N ARG A 349 -57.34 -10.83 -3.44
CA ARG A 349 -58.30 -9.92 -2.74
C ARG A 349 -58.15 -9.96 -1.19
N PRO A 350 -58.73 -9.00 -0.42
CA PRO A 350 -57.96 -7.85 0.07
C PRO A 350 -58.07 -7.65 1.60
N ALA A 351 -57.49 -6.54 2.06
CA ALA A 351 -57.44 -6.02 3.41
C ALA A 351 -58.77 -6.02 4.19
N GLN A 352 -58.68 -6.33 5.48
CA GLN A 352 -59.72 -6.11 6.47
C GLN A 352 -59.15 -5.24 7.59
N LYS A 353 -59.78 -4.08 7.76
CA LYS A 353 -59.60 -3.10 8.82
C LYS A 353 -60.50 -3.53 9.99
N VAL A 354 -59.98 -3.62 11.20
CA VAL A 354 -60.79 -3.75 12.43
C VAL A 354 -60.26 -2.77 13.45
N ASP A 355 -61.11 -1.78 13.75
CA ASP A 355 -61.09 -0.93 14.93
C ASP A 355 -61.52 -1.73 16.18
N ASN A 356 -61.15 -1.19 17.34
CA ASN A 356 -61.77 -1.30 18.66
C ASN A 356 -61.24 -2.28 19.73
N GLN A 357 -60.84 -1.63 20.83
CA GLN A 357 -61.29 -1.78 22.22
C GLN A 357 -60.62 -2.80 23.18
N GLU A 358 -60.23 -2.20 24.31
CA GLU A 358 -60.30 -2.72 25.70
C GLU A 358 -59.38 -3.88 26.10
N MET A 359 -58.31 -3.56 26.85
CA MET A 359 -58.27 -3.68 28.32
C MET A 359 -57.01 -3.01 28.89
#